data_AF-A0ABD3K850-F1
#
_entry.id   AF-A0ABD3K850-F1
#
_cell.length_a   1.000
_cell.length_b   1.000
_cell.length_c   1.000
_cell.angle_alpha   90.00
_cell.angle_beta   90.00
_cell.angle_gamma   90.00
#
_symmetry.space_group_name_H-M   'P 1'
#
loop_
_entity.id
_entity.type
_entity.pdbx_description
1 polymer ?
#
loop_
_entity_poly.entity_id
_entity_poly.type
_entity_poly.pdbx_seq_one_letter_code
_entity_poly.pdbx_strand_id
1 'polypeptide(L)'
;MLIYFQELLKALIGFIDVAGLYFALTQLTHRNISQNHKFQAVGLGWAFADSVLHRLAPLWVGARGLEFTWDYILQGLEANANLVFSISLAALGSLMWLRKNKPKTLVPIIYACAGIVATMPSITSYLRRGLGWHFPKVVGFELFTSLAMAFISWQLFSACQRPSA
;
A
#
# COMPACT_ATOMS: atom_id res chain seq x y z
N MET A 1 1.50 7.62 27.37
CA MET A 1 0.72 6.37 27.35
C MET A 1 -0.11 6.21 26.06
N LEU A 2 -0.95 7.19 25.69
CA LEU A 2 -1.76 7.12 24.45
C LEU A 2 -0.95 7.00 23.13
N ILE A 3 0.23 7.63 23.07
CA ILE A 3 1.11 7.57 21.87
C ILE A 3 1.61 6.15 21.63
N TYR A 4 2.12 5.48 22.66
CA TYR A 4 2.59 4.09 22.56
C TYR A 4 1.49 3.14 22.13
N PHE A 5 0.28 3.32 22.67
CA PHE A 5 -0.88 2.52 22.27
C PHE A 5 -1.23 2.72 20.79
N GLN A 6 -1.17 3.96 20.30
CA GLN A 6 -1.49 4.24 18.90
C GLN A 6 -0.44 3.66 17.94
N GLU A 7 0.85 3.78 18.24
CA GLU A 7 1.90 3.19 17.40
C GLU A 7 1.85 1.66 17.42
N LEU A 8 1.53 1.06 18.57
CA LEU A 8 1.29 -0.38 18.68
C LEU A 8 0.10 -0.82 17.82
N LEU A 9 -1.01 -0.07 17.86
CA LEU A 9 -2.20 -0.37 17.07
C LEU A 9 -1.90 -0.31 15.57
N LYS A 10 -1.14 0.69 15.10
CA LYS A 10 -0.69 0.78 13.70
C LYS A 10 0.15 -0.43 13.30
N ALA A 11 1.06 -0.87 14.16
CA ALA A 11 1.87 -2.05 13.90
C ALA A 11 1.01 -3.32 13.79
N LEU A 12 0.01 -3.47 14.66
CA LEU A 12 -0.95 -4.58 14.59
C LEU A 12 -1.78 -4.54 13.32
N ILE A 13 -2.29 -3.37 12.93
CA ILE A 13 -3.04 -3.18 11.68
C ILE A 13 -2.15 -3.53 10.48
N GLY A 14 -0.90 -3.07 10.45
CA GLY A 14 0.05 -3.42 9.40
C GLY A 14 0.32 -4.92 9.30
N PHE A 15 0.38 -5.62 10.43
CA PHE A 15 0.49 -7.09 10.43
C PHE A 15 -0.76 -7.76 9.87
N ILE A 16 -1.95 -7.28 10.23
CA ILE A 16 -3.23 -7.76 9.71
C ILE A 16 -3.31 -7.53 8.19
N ASP A 17 -2.89 -6.37 7.69
CA ASP A 17 -2.87 -6.08 6.25
C ASP A 17 -1.98 -7.04 5.48
N VAL A 18 -0.74 -7.27 5.96
CA VAL A 18 0.19 -8.21 5.31
C VAL A 18 -0.34 -9.64 5.36
N ALA A 19 -0.91 -10.07 6.49
CA ALA A 19 -1.51 -11.40 6.63
C ALA A 19 -2.76 -11.58 5.73
N GLY A 20 -3.60 -10.55 5.63
CA GLY A 20 -4.77 -10.53 4.76
C GLY A 20 -4.39 -10.62 3.29
N LEU A 21 -3.39 -9.85 2.86
CA LEU A 21 -2.80 -9.92 1.53
C LEU A 21 -2.23 -11.30 1.21
N TYR A 22 -1.50 -11.91 2.15
CA TYR A 22 -0.99 -13.27 2.00
C TYR A 22 -2.13 -14.27 1.76
N PHE A 23 -3.17 -14.21 2.60
CA PHE A 23 -4.33 -15.09 2.49
C PHE A 23 -5.07 -14.89 1.15
N ALA A 24 -5.31 -13.64 0.74
CA ALA A 24 -5.97 -13.33 -0.52
C ALA A 24 -5.18 -13.82 -1.75
N LEU A 25 -3.84 -13.66 -1.75
CA LEU A 25 -2.98 -14.14 -2.83
C LEU A 25 -2.91 -15.66 -2.91
N THR A 26 -2.85 -16.34 -1.76
CA THR A 26 -2.82 -17.81 -1.69
C THR A 26 -4.16 -18.43 -2.07
N GLN A 27 -5.29 -17.85 -1.66
CA GLN A 27 -6.63 -18.23 -2.11
C GLN A 27 -6.75 -18.22 -3.64
N LEU A 28 -6.33 -17.14 -4.29
CA LEU A 28 -6.36 -17.06 -5.76
C LEU A 28 -5.36 -18.02 -6.40
N THR A 29 -4.33 -18.46 -5.69
CA THR A 29 -3.34 -19.42 -6.22
C THR A 29 -3.96 -20.78 -6.50
N HIS A 30 -4.96 -21.20 -5.75
CA HIS A 30 -5.74 -22.41 -6.02
C HIS A 30 -6.59 -22.31 -7.31
N ARG A 31 -6.78 -21.10 -7.86
CA ARG A 31 -7.43 -20.88 -9.15
C ARG A 31 -6.38 -20.78 -10.26
N ASN A 32 -6.72 -21.31 -11.44
CA ASN A 32 -5.83 -21.41 -12.61
C ASN A 32 -5.67 -20.05 -13.34
N ILE A 33 -5.41 -18.98 -12.59
CA ILE A 33 -5.25 -17.60 -13.07
C ILE A 33 -3.74 -17.29 -13.18
N SER A 34 -3.35 -16.53 -14.21
CA SER A 34 -1.98 -16.04 -14.36
C SER A 34 -1.57 -15.16 -13.17
N GLN A 35 -0.32 -15.31 -12.70
CA GLN A 35 0.22 -14.53 -11.58
C GLN A 35 0.08 -13.02 -11.78
N ASN A 36 0.13 -12.55 -13.03
CA ASN A 36 0.02 -11.13 -13.37
C ASN A 36 -1.35 -10.54 -13.04
N HIS A 37 -2.41 -11.34 -13.17
CA HIS A 37 -3.76 -10.89 -12.86
C HIS A 37 -4.10 -11.06 -11.37
N LYS A 38 -3.44 -12.01 -10.68
CA LYS A 38 -3.67 -12.29 -9.25
C LYS A 38 -3.35 -11.08 -8.37
N PHE A 39 -2.16 -10.51 -8.53
CA PHE A 39 -1.73 -9.41 -7.67
C PHE A 39 -2.51 -8.12 -7.95
N GLN A 40 -2.91 -7.89 -9.20
CA GLN A 40 -3.73 -6.74 -9.58
C GLN A 40 -5.12 -6.85 -8.94
N ALA A 41 -5.76 -8.02 -9.06
CA ALA A 41 -7.08 -8.26 -8.47
C ALA A 41 -7.05 -8.11 -6.94
N VAL A 42 -6.07 -8.72 -6.26
CA VAL A 42 -5.94 -8.59 -4.79
C VAL A 42 -5.61 -7.15 -4.39
N GLY A 43 -4.63 -6.52 -5.03
CA GLY A 43 -4.20 -5.17 -4.70
C GLY A 43 -5.31 -4.14 -4.88
N LEU A 44 -6.03 -4.18 -6.01
CA LEU A 44 -7.18 -3.32 -6.27
C LEU A 44 -8.33 -3.60 -5.31
N GLY A 45 -8.63 -4.87 -5.04
CA GLY A 45 -9.69 -5.26 -4.11
C GLY A 45 -9.41 -4.79 -2.68
N TRP A 46 -8.16 -4.93 -2.23
CA TRP A 46 -7.74 -4.47 -0.90
C TRP A 46 -7.78 -2.95 -0.79
N ALA A 47 -7.26 -2.22 -1.78
CA ALA A 47 -7.31 -0.76 -1.84
C ALA A 47 -8.75 -0.21 -1.87
N PHE A 48 -9.63 -0.90 -2.60
CA PHE A 48 -11.05 -0.56 -2.65
C PHE A 48 -11.72 -0.76 -1.29
N ALA A 49 -11.49 -1.91 -0.63
CA ALA A 49 -12.00 -2.17 0.71
C ALA A 49 -11.50 -1.13 1.72
N ASP A 50 -10.21 -0.80 1.69
CA ASP A 50 -9.61 0.25 2.54
C ASP A 50 -10.27 1.61 2.32
N SER A 51 -10.44 2.01 1.05
CA SER A 51 -11.06 3.29 0.71
C SER A 51 -12.52 3.37 1.15
N VAL A 52 -13.28 2.28 0.99
CA VAL A 52 -14.68 2.22 1.44
C VAL A 52 -14.77 2.30 2.96
N LEU A 53 -13.94 1.55 3.69
CA LEU A 53 -13.99 1.50 5.14
C LEU A 53 -13.53 2.82 5.79
N HIS A 54 -12.46 3.43 5.27
CA HIS A 54 -11.83 4.57 5.93
C HIS A 54 -12.26 5.93 5.36
N ARG A 55 -12.77 6.01 4.13
CA ARG A 55 -12.95 7.29 3.42
C ARG A 55 -14.36 7.54 2.94
N LEU A 56 -15.20 6.51 2.80
CA LEU A 56 -16.59 6.67 2.36
C LEU A 56 -17.41 7.51 3.35
N ALA A 57 -17.26 7.26 4.66
CA ALA A 57 -17.99 7.99 5.70
C ALA A 57 -17.69 9.51 5.71
N PRO A 58 -16.41 9.96 5.76
CA PRO A 58 -16.11 11.39 5.70
C PRO A 58 -16.48 12.03 4.37
N LEU A 59 -16.34 11.32 3.23
CA LEU A 59 -16.81 11.81 1.92
C LEU A 59 -18.34 11.98 1.89
N TRP A 60 -19.09 11.02 2.43
CA TRP A 60 -20.55 11.07 2.48
C TRP A 60 -21.06 12.22 3.34
N VAL A 61 -20.47 12.40 4.53
CA VAL A 61 -20.82 13.52 5.42
C VAL A 61 -20.41 14.86 4.81
N GLY A 62 -19.22 14.93 4.19
CA GLY A 62 -18.75 16.13 3.48
C GLY A 62 -19.61 16.51 2.28
N ALA A 63 -20.06 15.53 1.49
CA ALA A 63 -20.96 15.74 0.36
C ALA A 63 -22.37 16.21 0.78
N ARG A 64 -22.75 16.01 2.06
CA ARG A 64 -24.00 16.53 2.64
C ARG A 64 -23.83 17.88 3.32
N GLY A 65 -22.60 18.36 3.51
CA GLY A 65 -22.29 19.69 4.08
C GLY A 65 -22.32 20.80 3.03
N LEU A 66 -22.64 22.03 3.47
CA LEU A 66 -22.80 23.21 2.61
C LEU A 66 -21.49 23.86 2.12
N GLU A 67 -20.32 23.44 2.63
CA GLU A 67 -19.04 24.08 2.31
C GLU A 67 -17.99 23.04 1.89
N PHE A 68 -17.65 23.07 0.61
CA PHE A 68 -16.56 22.29 0.04
C PHE A 68 -15.20 22.91 0.41
N THR A 69 -14.34 22.15 1.06
CA THR A 69 -12.96 22.56 1.40
C THR A 69 -11.91 21.80 0.60
N TRP A 70 -10.73 22.40 0.43
CA TRP A 70 -9.58 21.78 -0.26
C TRP A 70 -9.07 20.50 0.42
N ASP A 71 -9.42 20.29 1.70
CA ASP A 71 -9.03 19.09 2.44
C ASP A 71 -9.66 17.82 1.85
N TYR A 72 -10.87 17.91 1.28
CA TYR A 72 -11.49 16.76 0.61
C TYR A 72 -10.74 16.36 -0.67
N ILE A 73 -10.23 17.33 -1.43
CA ILE A 73 -9.41 17.05 -2.62
C ILE A 73 -8.10 16.38 -2.21
N LEU A 74 -7.43 16.91 -1.19
CA LEU A 74 -6.19 16.35 -0.67
C LEU A 74 -6.40 14.95 -0.07
N GLN A 75 -7.53 14.70 0.58
CA GLN A 75 -7.90 13.38 1.08
C GLN A 75 -8.17 12.37 -0.06
N GLY A 76 -8.73 12.83 -1.18
CA GLY A 76 -8.86 12.03 -2.40
C GLY A 76 -7.50 11.69 -3.04
N LEU A 77 -6.57 12.65 -3.06
CA LEU A 77 -5.20 12.43 -3.53
C LEU A 77 -4.44 11.45 -2.63
N GLU A 78 -4.54 11.59 -1.31
CA GLU A 78 -4.02 10.63 -0.32
C GLU A 78 -4.60 9.22 -0.54
N ALA A 79 -5.86 9.11 -0.98
CA ALA A 79 -6.50 7.82 -1.26
C ALA A 79 -5.87 7.12 -2.45
N ASN A 80 -5.60 7.88 -3.51
CA ASN A 80 -4.95 7.36 -4.69
C ASN A 80 -3.50 6.94 -4.40
N ALA A 81 -2.78 7.71 -3.57
CA ALA A 81 -1.44 7.32 -3.11
C ALA A 81 -1.47 5.98 -2.36
N ASN A 82 -2.40 5.83 -1.41
CA ASN A 82 -2.53 4.59 -0.64
C ASN A 82 -2.97 3.40 -1.50
N LEU A 83 -3.84 3.62 -2.50
CA LEU A 83 -4.19 2.60 -3.48
C LEU A 83 -2.96 2.10 -4.24
N VAL A 84 -2.08 3.01 -4.68
CA VAL A 84 -0.84 2.64 -5.37
C VAL A 84 0.10 1.87 -4.45
N PHE A 85 0.19 2.24 -3.17
CA PHE A 85 0.94 1.47 -2.17
C PHE A 85 0.38 0.06 -1.98
N SER A 86 -0.94 -0.10 -1.86
CA SER A 86 -1.58 -1.42 -1.72
C SER A 86 -1.33 -2.32 -2.93
N ILE A 87 -1.42 -1.78 -4.16
CA ILE A 87 -1.09 -2.53 -5.38
C ILE A 87 0.40 -2.92 -5.40
N SER A 88 1.29 -1.99 -5.03
CA SER A 88 2.73 -2.24 -4.98
C SER A 88 3.07 -3.31 -3.94
N LEU A 89 2.43 -3.28 -2.77
CA LEU A 89 2.58 -4.29 -1.72
C LEU A 89 2.06 -5.65 -2.18
N ALA A 90 0.90 -5.70 -2.86
CA ALA A 90 0.37 -6.93 -3.44
C ALA A 90 1.31 -7.50 -4.53
N ALA A 91 1.90 -6.63 -5.36
CA ALA A 91 2.88 -7.03 -6.37
C ALA A 91 4.13 -7.65 -5.73
N LEU A 92 4.72 -6.98 -4.73
CA LEU A 92 5.87 -7.48 -3.98
C LEU A 92 5.54 -8.77 -3.22
N GLY A 93 4.40 -8.83 -2.56
CA GLY A 93 3.90 -10.03 -1.88
C GLY A 93 3.71 -11.22 -2.84
N SER A 94 3.19 -10.97 -4.05
CA SER A 94 3.08 -12.01 -5.07
C SER A 94 4.44 -12.56 -5.51
N LEU A 95 5.45 -11.69 -5.61
CA LEU A 95 6.82 -12.10 -5.88
C LEU A 95 7.41 -12.88 -4.71
N MET A 96 7.11 -12.52 -3.46
CA MET A 96 7.60 -13.20 -2.26
C MET A 96 7.01 -14.59 -2.08
N TRP A 97 5.69 -14.72 -2.20
CA TRP A 97 4.98 -15.93 -1.79
C TRP A 97 4.62 -16.88 -2.93
N LEU A 98 4.29 -16.35 -4.12
CA LEU A 98 3.79 -17.18 -5.22
C LEU A 98 4.90 -17.62 -6.18
N ARG A 99 5.92 -16.79 -6.34
CA ARG A 99 6.98 -17.05 -7.30
C ARG A 99 8.07 -17.96 -6.72
N LYS A 100 8.30 -19.13 -7.32
CA LYS A 100 9.37 -20.06 -6.88
C LYS A 100 10.75 -19.69 -7.43
N ASN A 101 10.84 -19.34 -8.71
CA ASN A 101 12.11 -19.00 -9.38
C ASN A 101 12.35 -17.49 -9.35
N LYS A 102 13.23 -17.03 -8.46
CA LYS A 102 13.67 -15.62 -8.36
C LYS A 102 15.19 -15.55 -8.27
N PRO A 103 15.84 -14.55 -8.89
CA PRO A 103 17.28 -14.35 -8.73
C PRO A 103 17.60 -14.00 -7.27
N LYS A 104 18.60 -14.68 -6.69
CA LYS A 104 18.96 -14.56 -5.27
C LYS A 104 19.27 -13.12 -4.84
N THR A 105 19.81 -12.31 -5.75
CA THR A 105 20.14 -10.90 -5.53
C THR A 105 18.91 -10.00 -5.33
N LEU A 106 17.77 -10.31 -5.96
CA LEU A 106 16.56 -9.46 -5.86
C LEU A 106 15.72 -9.77 -4.61
N VAL A 107 15.90 -10.94 -4.00
CA VAL A 107 15.16 -11.34 -2.79
C VAL A 107 15.29 -10.30 -1.67
N PRO A 108 16.49 -9.92 -1.19
CA PRO A 108 16.59 -8.93 -0.11
C PRO A 108 15.98 -7.58 -0.48
N ILE A 109 16.07 -7.17 -1.74
CA ILE A 109 15.51 -5.91 -2.23
C ILE A 109 13.98 -5.95 -2.15
N ILE A 110 13.35 -7.06 -2.56
CA ILE A 110 11.89 -7.23 -2.47
C ILE A 110 11.41 -7.13 -1.02
N TYR A 111 12.09 -7.82 -0.08
CA TYR A 111 11.74 -7.76 1.35
C TYR A 111 11.95 -6.36 1.94
N ALA A 112 13.03 -5.68 1.58
CA ALA A 112 13.28 -4.31 2.02
C ALA A 112 12.19 -3.35 1.52
N CYS A 113 11.84 -3.40 0.24
CA CYS A 113 10.77 -2.59 -0.34
C CYS A 113 9.41 -2.89 0.31
N ALA A 114 9.09 -4.16 0.56
CA ALA A 114 7.84 -4.55 1.22
C ALA A 114 7.79 -4.01 2.67
N GLY A 115 8.90 -4.07 3.40
CA GLY A 115 9.01 -3.50 4.75
C GLY A 115 8.85 -1.97 4.76
N ILE A 116 9.43 -1.27 3.78
CA ILE A 116 9.26 0.18 3.63
C ILE A 116 7.79 0.53 3.37
N VAL A 117 7.10 -0.20 2.46
CA VAL A 117 5.69 0.07 2.19
C VAL A 117 4.81 -0.23 3.40
N ALA A 118 5.06 -1.33 4.11
CA ALA A 118 4.30 -1.68 5.31
C ALA A 118 4.47 -0.68 6.47
N THR A 119 5.60 0.05 6.50
CA THR A 119 5.88 1.07 7.52
C THR A 119 5.45 2.48 7.12
N MET A 120 4.89 2.68 5.92
CA MET A 120 4.40 3.99 5.45
C MET A 120 3.45 4.69 6.43
N PRO A 121 2.43 4.02 7.03
CA PRO A 121 1.52 4.69 7.98
C PRO A 121 2.25 5.24 9.22
N SER A 122 3.31 4.58 9.65
CA SER A 122 4.17 5.06 10.73
C SER A 122 5.02 6.25 10.27
N ILE A 123 5.62 6.19 9.07
CA ILE A 123 6.41 7.28 8.49
C ILE A 123 5.55 8.55 8.35
N THR A 124 4.35 8.44 7.78
CA THR A 124 3.38 9.55 7.65
C THR A 124 3.04 10.15 9.00
N SER A 125 2.82 9.31 10.01
CA SER A 125 2.57 9.79 11.38
C SER A 125 3.75 10.54 11.97
N TYR A 126 4.97 10.04 11.76
CA TYR A 126 6.20 10.73 12.20
C TYR A 126 6.39 12.07 11.47
N LEU A 127 6.11 12.15 10.17
CA LEU A 127 6.19 13.42 9.42
C LEU A 127 5.19 14.46 9.93
N ARG A 128 3.94 14.04 10.18
CA ARG A 128 2.88 14.94 10.66
C ARG A 128 3.15 15.42 12.09
N ARG A 129 3.69 14.56 12.96
CA ARG A 129 3.88 14.85 14.40
C ARG A 129 5.27 15.37 14.75
N GLY A 130 6.31 14.75 14.21
CA GLY A 130 7.71 15.05 14.52
C GLY A 130 8.23 16.25 13.77
N LEU A 131 7.91 16.38 12.47
CA LEU A 131 8.33 17.52 11.65
C LEU A 131 7.26 18.62 11.54
N GLY A 132 6.07 18.43 12.11
CA GLY A 132 4.98 19.40 12.05
C GLY A 132 4.49 19.70 10.64
N TRP A 133 4.61 18.73 9.71
CA TRP A 133 4.18 18.95 8.33
C TRP A 133 2.66 19.10 8.22
N HIS A 134 2.24 20.22 7.63
CA HIS A 134 0.84 20.44 7.28
C HIS A 134 0.33 19.41 6.26
N PHE A 135 -0.98 19.19 6.26
CA PHE A 135 -1.65 18.19 5.44
C PHE A 135 -1.23 18.18 3.95
N PRO A 136 -1.13 19.32 3.24
CA PRO A 136 -0.75 19.31 1.82
C PRO A 136 0.68 18.78 1.56
N LYS A 137 1.63 19.07 2.48
CA LYS A 137 3.02 18.61 2.35
C LYS A 137 3.12 17.09 2.54
N VAL A 138 2.34 16.56 3.47
CA VAL A 138 2.26 15.11 3.73
C VAL A 138 1.69 14.38 2.51
N VAL A 139 0.57 14.87 1.96
CA VAL A 139 -0.05 14.29 0.77
C VAL A 139 0.90 14.35 -0.44
N GLY A 140 1.60 15.47 -0.63
CA GLY A 140 2.62 15.59 -1.68
C GLY A 140 3.75 14.56 -1.55
N PHE A 141 4.21 14.30 -0.33
CA PHE A 141 5.22 13.28 -0.06
C PHE A 141 4.70 11.86 -0.31
N GLU A 142 3.48 11.53 0.11
CA GLU A 142 2.85 10.24 -0.15
C GLU A 142 2.63 9.98 -1.64
N LEU A 143 2.22 11.01 -2.40
CA LEU A 143 2.12 10.91 -3.86
C LEU A 143 3.48 10.66 -4.50
N PHE A 144 4.51 11.40 -4.11
CA PHE A 144 5.85 11.20 -4.64
C PHE A 144 6.39 9.80 -4.34
N THR A 145 6.29 9.36 -3.08
CA THR A 145 6.79 8.05 -2.64
C THR A 145 5.97 6.90 -3.21
N SER A 146 4.66 7.06 -3.41
CA SER A 146 3.84 6.03 -4.06
C SER A 146 4.20 5.85 -5.53
N LEU A 147 4.46 6.93 -6.27
CA LEU A 147 4.96 6.85 -7.65
C LEU A 147 6.34 6.19 -7.72
N ALA A 148 7.25 6.54 -6.81
CA ALA A 148 8.55 5.90 -6.72
C ALA A 148 8.43 4.39 -6.44
N MET A 149 7.57 4.00 -5.49
CA MET A 149 7.31 2.60 -5.17
C MET A 149 6.63 1.85 -6.31
N ALA A 150 5.72 2.48 -7.05
CA ALA A 150 5.12 1.90 -8.25
C ALA A 150 6.19 1.61 -9.30
N PHE A 151 7.10 2.56 -9.54
CA PHE A 151 8.21 2.36 -10.47
C PHE A 151 9.15 1.23 -10.01
N ILE A 152 9.57 1.23 -8.75
CA ILE A 152 10.46 0.19 -8.19
C ILE A 152 9.79 -1.19 -8.26
N SER A 153 8.53 -1.30 -7.84
CA SER A 153 7.80 -2.57 -7.86
C SER A 153 7.62 -3.10 -9.28
N TRP A 154 7.37 -2.22 -10.26
CA TRP A 154 7.33 -2.59 -11.67
C TRP A 154 8.69 -3.09 -12.19
N GLN A 155 9.79 -2.40 -11.86
CA GLN A 155 11.14 -2.84 -12.25
C GLN A 155 11.47 -4.20 -11.64
N LEU A 156 11.17 -4.42 -10.35
CA LEU A 156 11.40 -5.71 -9.69
C LEU A 156 10.54 -6.82 -10.29
N PHE A 157 9.27 -6.53 -10.60
CA PHE A 157 8.36 -7.49 -11.20
C PHE A 157 8.81 -7.91 -12.60
N SER A 158 9.16 -6.93 -13.44
CA SER A 158 9.67 -7.17 -14.80
C SER A 158 11.03 -7.88 -14.79
N ALA A 159 11.95 -7.49 -13.91
CA ALA A 159 13.26 -8.13 -13.76
C ALA A 159 13.11 -9.59 -13.33
N CYS A 160 12.18 -9.88 -12.43
CA CYS A 160 11.91 -11.26 -12.06
C CYS A 160 11.33 -12.01 -13.26
N GLN A 161 10.40 -11.45 -14.05
CA GLN A 161 9.73 -12.15 -15.17
C GLN A 161 10.66 -12.59 -16.30
N ARG A 162 11.82 -11.96 -16.47
CA ARG A 162 12.77 -12.35 -17.52
C ARG A 162 13.24 -13.79 -17.29
N PRO A 163 13.23 -14.65 -18.32
CA PRO A 163 13.80 -15.99 -18.20
C PRO A 163 15.27 -15.86 -17.82
N SER A 164 15.72 -16.64 -16.84
CA SER A 164 17.14 -16.84 -16.56
C SER A 164 17.76 -17.44 -17.82
N ALA A 165 18.59 -16.65 -18.49
CA ALA A 165 19.42 -17.08 -19.61
C ALA A 165 20.35 -18.24 -19.20
#